data_AF-A0A3C2EC92-F1
#
_entry.id   AF-A0A3C2EC92-F1
#
_cell.length_a   1.000
_cell.length_b   1.000
_cell.length_c   1.000
_cell.angle_alpha   90.00
_cell.angle_beta   90.00
_cell.angle_gamma   90.00
#
_symmetry.space_group_name_H-M   'P 1'
#
loop_
_entity.id
_entity.type
_entity.pdbx_description
1 polymer ?
#
loop_
_entity_poly.entity_id
_entity_poly.type
_entity_poly.pdbx_seq_one_letter_code
_entity_poly.pdbx_strand_id
1 'polypeptide(L)'
;MKFNHTFKFRNFVVFFILSLHLISCSKDSGGDVAIGGSLNKFTIIGNNLYVINNAKVETYDIDNGKMHYIGSTTIEPGIETLFPFDTLILVGAQNGMHICKKNQDGTLTLMSRYTHIQSCDPVVTDGSIAYVTLSSGCGNESNQLEVLNITDPYNPQRIKSYAMNHPKGLGIDGKLLFICDSDDGLKIFDRTVPEKLVQLYHFDYFTAIDVIPFNGLLLVMTGNGFREFNYSDAENIHELSEFTFK
;
A
#
# COMPACT_ATOMS: atom_id res chain seq x y z
N MET A 1 -19.62 -39.71 -62.07
CA MET A 1 -21.05 -39.89 -62.37
C MET A 1 -21.77 -38.65 -61.85
N LYS A 2 -22.38 -37.87 -62.76
CA LYS A 2 -23.25 -36.65 -62.58
C LYS A 2 -22.60 -35.43 -61.90
N PHE A 3 -22.07 -34.40 -62.58
CA PHE A 3 -22.63 -33.34 -63.47
C PHE A 3 -23.62 -32.34 -62.83
N ASN A 4 -23.41 -31.06 -63.23
CA ASN A 4 -24.30 -29.88 -63.27
C ASN A 4 -24.37 -28.97 -62.03
N HIS A 5 -24.49 -27.64 -62.15
CA HIS A 5 -24.21 -26.63 -63.19
C HIS A 5 -24.48 -25.26 -62.51
N THR A 6 -23.81 -24.20 -62.98
CA THR A 6 -24.23 -22.77 -62.98
C THR A 6 -24.63 -22.05 -61.68
N PHE A 7 -24.03 -20.88 -61.42
CA PHE A 7 -24.81 -19.70 -61.04
C PHE A 7 -24.14 -18.34 -61.40
N LYS A 8 -24.77 -17.70 -62.40
CA LYS A 8 -25.02 -16.27 -62.67
C LYS A 8 -24.11 -15.15 -62.12
N PHE A 9 -23.60 -14.37 -63.07
CA PHE A 9 -23.29 -12.94 -62.98
C PHE A 9 -24.51 -12.13 -62.51
N ARG A 10 -24.32 -11.23 -61.54
CA ARG A 10 -25.23 -10.09 -61.30
C ARG A 10 -24.41 -8.89 -60.81
N ASN A 11 -24.43 -7.83 -61.62
CA ASN A 11 -23.96 -6.49 -61.23
C ASN A 11 -24.70 -6.04 -59.97
N PHE A 12 -23.96 -5.66 -58.93
CA PHE A 12 -24.48 -4.79 -57.89
C PHE A 12 -23.43 -3.76 -57.52
N VAL A 13 -23.80 -2.50 -57.75
CA VAL A 13 -23.06 -1.30 -57.42
C VAL A 13 -22.81 -1.29 -55.91
N VAL A 14 -21.55 -1.33 -55.48
CA VAL A 14 -21.20 -1.14 -54.07
C VAL A 14 -20.92 0.35 -53.86
N PHE A 15 -21.89 1.03 -53.27
CA PHE A 15 -21.75 2.40 -52.75
C PHE A 15 -20.71 2.41 -51.62
N PHE A 16 -19.71 3.26 -51.78
CA PHE A 16 -18.68 3.54 -50.79
C PHE A 16 -19.30 4.43 -49.70
N ILE A 17 -19.80 3.81 -48.62
CA ILE A 17 -20.24 4.55 -47.41
C ILE A 17 -19.05 4.59 -46.46
N LEU A 18 -18.44 5.77 -46.39
CA LEU A 18 -17.40 6.15 -45.42
C LEU A 18 -18.05 6.22 -44.03
N SER A 19 -18.14 5.10 -43.33
CA SER A 19 -18.59 5.09 -41.93
C SER A 19 -17.46 5.57 -41.02
N LEU A 20 -17.48 6.87 -40.71
CA LEU A 20 -16.67 7.50 -39.67
C LEU A 20 -16.97 6.81 -38.33
N HIS A 21 -16.18 5.81 -37.96
CA HIS A 21 -16.23 5.23 -36.62
C HIS A 21 -15.53 6.22 -35.69
N LEU A 22 -16.33 7.06 -35.04
CA LEU A 22 -15.94 7.74 -33.83
C LEU A 22 -15.64 6.65 -32.80
N ILE A 23 -14.37 6.29 -32.67
CA ILE A 23 -13.88 5.54 -31.52
C ILE A 23 -14.03 6.49 -30.33
N SER A 24 -15.18 6.39 -29.66
CA SER A 24 -15.35 6.93 -28.32
C SER A 24 -14.37 6.17 -27.44
N CYS A 25 -13.35 6.87 -26.97
CA CYS A 25 -12.49 6.36 -25.91
C CYS A 25 -13.35 6.36 -24.65
N SER A 26 -13.95 5.21 -24.33
CA SER A 26 -14.44 4.97 -22.98
C SER A 26 -13.22 5.03 -22.08
N LYS A 27 -13.07 6.14 -21.36
CA LYS A 27 -12.11 6.29 -20.28
C LYS A 27 -12.55 5.28 -19.21
N ASP A 28 -12.02 4.07 -19.28
CA ASP A 28 -12.07 3.14 -18.16
C ASP A 28 -11.36 3.86 -17.02
N SER A 29 -12.15 4.33 -16.05
CA SER A 29 -11.66 4.81 -14.76
C SER A 29 -11.26 3.60 -13.93
N GLY A 30 -10.30 2.82 -14.41
CA GLY A 30 -9.43 2.05 -13.54
C GLY A 30 -8.58 3.07 -12.81
N GLY A 31 -8.98 3.42 -11.59
CA GLY A 31 -8.19 4.33 -10.77
C GLY A 31 -6.84 3.68 -10.52
N ASP A 32 -5.80 4.17 -11.20
CA ASP A 32 -4.43 3.92 -10.80
C ASP A 32 -4.29 4.42 -9.36
N VAL A 33 -4.40 3.52 -8.40
CA VAL A 33 -4.12 3.82 -7.00
C VAL A 33 -2.61 3.98 -6.94
N ALA A 34 -2.15 5.21 -6.75
CA ALA A 34 -0.75 5.47 -6.45
C ALA A 34 -0.37 4.69 -5.18
N ILE A 35 0.48 3.69 -5.32
CA ILE A 35 1.01 2.93 -4.19
C ILE A 35 2.22 3.70 -3.65
N GLY A 36 2.10 4.17 -2.42
CA GLY A 36 3.23 4.74 -1.69
C GLY A 36 3.76 3.78 -0.63
N GLY A 37 4.93 4.09 -0.09
CA GLY A 37 5.57 3.31 0.97
C GLY A 37 4.88 3.43 2.31
N SER A 38 5.38 2.74 3.32
CA SER A 38 4.72 2.71 4.63
C SER A 38 4.91 3.99 5.46
N LEU A 39 5.80 4.88 5.00
CA LEU A 39 6.13 6.14 5.66
C LEU A 39 5.37 7.37 5.09
N ASN A 40 4.32 7.16 4.29
CA ASN A 40 3.62 8.27 3.63
C ASN A 40 2.89 9.18 4.63
N LYS A 41 3.02 10.51 4.44
CA LYS A 41 2.24 11.52 5.19
C LYS A 41 0.94 11.94 4.51
N PHE A 42 0.69 11.40 3.33
CA PHE A 42 -0.54 11.63 2.58
C PHE A 42 -0.95 10.35 1.86
N THR A 43 -2.23 10.21 1.55
CA THR A 43 -2.75 9.08 0.77
C THR A 43 -3.99 9.48 -0.02
N ILE A 44 -4.32 8.70 -1.05
CA ILE A 44 -5.50 8.94 -1.90
C ILE A 44 -6.41 7.71 -1.84
N ILE A 45 -7.71 7.92 -1.58
CA ILE A 45 -8.74 6.88 -1.69
C ILE A 45 -9.86 7.39 -2.60
N GLY A 46 -9.93 6.86 -3.81
CA GLY A 46 -10.80 7.38 -4.87
C GLY A 46 -10.40 8.81 -5.25
N ASN A 47 -11.33 9.75 -5.19
CA ASN A 47 -11.06 11.16 -5.49
C ASN A 47 -10.66 11.98 -4.25
N ASN A 48 -10.38 11.37 -3.10
CA ASN A 48 -10.06 12.13 -1.89
C ASN A 48 -8.59 11.97 -1.50
N LEU A 49 -7.89 13.09 -1.33
CA LEU A 49 -6.55 13.18 -0.77
C LEU A 49 -6.64 13.45 0.74
N TYR A 50 -5.89 12.68 1.50
CA TYR A 50 -5.75 12.81 2.94
C TYR A 50 -4.33 13.23 3.26
N VAL A 51 -4.14 14.25 4.09
CA VAL A 51 -2.82 14.81 4.42
C VAL A 51 -2.70 15.00 5.92
N ILE A 52 -1.61 14.53 6.50
CA ILE A 52 -1.27 14.85 7.90
C ILE A 52 -0.92 16.33 8.01
N ASN A 53 -1.63 17.04 8.89
CA ASN A 53 -1.29 18.39 9.33
C ASN A 53 -1.33 18.45 10.87
N ASN A 54 -0.14 18.42 11.49
CA ASN A 54 0.04 18.40 12.94
C ASN A 54 -0.76 17.25 13.59
N ALA A 55 -1.79 17.56 14.38
CA ALA A 55 -2.61 16.58 15.09
C ALA A 55 -3.86 16.14 14.29
N LYS A 56 -3.94 16.50 13.00
CA LYS A 56 -5.14 16.33 12.18
C LYS A 56 -4.80 15.64 10.87
N VAL A 57 -5.79 14.95 10.32
CA VAL A 57 -5.81 14.55 8.91
C VAL A 57 -6.75 15.49 8.18
N GLU A 58 -6.20 16.31 7.29
CA GLU A 58 -6.96 17.14 6.37
C GLU A 58 -7.43 16.32 5.19
N THR A 59 -8.62 16.66 4.68
CA THR A 59 -9.25 15.97 3.56
C THR A 59 -9.51 16.96 2.44
N TYR A 60 -9.10 16.57 1.25
CA TYR A 60 -9.29 17.32 0.01
C TYR A 60 -10.02 16.45 -1.00
N ASP A 61 -11.01 17.01 -1.69
CA ASP A 61 -11.60 16.43 -2.89
C ASP A 61 -10.76 16.79 -4.12
N ILE A 62 -10.54 15.83 -5.00
CA ILE A 62 -9.79 15.96 -6.25
C ILE A 62 -10.79 15.95 -7.40
N ASP A 63 -10.96 17.11 -8.02
CA ASP A 63 -11.79 17.27 -9.21
C ASP A 63 -10.99 17.94 -10.33
N ASN A 64 -10.92 17.28 -11.48
CA ASN A 64 -10.26 17.76 -12.70
C ASN A 64 -8.84 18.34 -12.45
N GLY A 65 -8.05 17.65 -11.63
CA GLY A 65 -6.68 18.05 -11.28
C GLY A 65 -6.58 19.21 -10.29
N LYS A 66 -7.69 19.64 -9.68
CA LYS A 66 -7.74 20.64 -8.61
C LYS A 66 -8.09 19.98 -7.29
N MET A 67 -7.53 20.51 -6.20
CA MET A 67 -7.79 20.06 -4.85
C MET A 67 -8.69 21.07 -4.12
N HIS A 68 -9.76 20.59 -3.53
CA HIS A 68 -10.72 21.37 -2.75
C HIS A 68 -10.75 20.87 -1.32
N TYR A 69 -10.38 21.71 -0.34
CA TYR A 69 -10.48 21.32 1.08
C TYR A 69 -11.93 21.06 1.45
N ILE A 70 -12.22 19.87 1.98
CA ILE A 70 -13.58 19.47 2.39
C ILE A 70 -13.72 19.19 3.89
N GLY A 71 -12.61 19.12 4.64
CA GLY A 71 -12.67 18.97 6.09
C GLY A 71 -11.37 18.53 6.74
N SER A 72 -11.41 18.35 8.05
CA SER A 72 -10.32 17.72 8.80
C SER A 72 -10.87 16.92 9.97
N THR A 73 -10.15 15.86 10.33
CA THR A 73 -10.42 15.04 11.51
C THR A 73 -9.24 15.16 12.45
N THR A 74 -9.50 15.59 13.69
CA THR A 74 -8.48 15.61 14.75
C THR A 74 -8.26 14.18 15.24
N ILE A 75 -7.01 13.74 15.24
CA ILE A 75 -6.60 12.41 15.70
C ILE A 75 -5.91 12.57 17.05
N GLU A 76 -4.62 12.86 17.05
CA GLU A 76 -3.83 13.23 18.23
C GLU A 76 -2.52 13.91 17.79
N PRO A 77 -1.83 14.62 18.70
CA PRO A 77 -0.46 15.07 18.43
C PRO A 77 0.48 13.89 18.14
N GLY A 78 1.40 14.06 17.18
CA GLY A 78 2.42 13.05 16.88
C GLY A 78 1.99 11.95 15.92
N ILE A 79 0.97 12.19 15.08
CA ILE A 79 0.68 11.31 13.93
C ILE A 79 1.74 11.49 12.84
N GLU A 80 2.14 10.40 12.17
CA GLU A 80 3.32 10.36 11.30
C GLU A 80 3.08 9.69 9.95
N THR A 81 2.21 8.68 9.86
CA THR A 81 1.99 7.91 8.64
C THR A 81 0.50 7.71 8.35
N LEU A 82 0.14 7.61 7.07
CA LEU A 82 -1.18 7.23 6.59
C LEU A 82 -1.06 6.04 5.63
N PHE A 83 -1.68 4.92 6.00
CA PHE A 83 -1.78 3.74 5.15
C PHE A 83 -3.24 3.48 4.76
N PRO A 84 -3.59 3.56 3.46
CA PRO A 84 -4.93 3.28 2.99
C PRO A 84 -5.18 1.77 2.85
N PHE A 85 -6.38 1.31 3.21
CA PHE A 85 -6.89 0.00 2.84
C PHE A 85 -8.40 0.05 2.62
N ASP A 86 -8.86 -0.12 1.38
CA ASP A 86 -10.27 0.05 1.00
C ASP A 86 -10.83 1.41 1.48
N THR A 87 -11.73 1.41 2.48
CA THR A 87 -12.32 2.60 3.08
C THR A 87 -11.66 2.98 4.40
N LEU A 88 -10.68 2.22 4.87
CA LEU A 88 -9.94 2.48 6.09
C LEU A 88 -8.65 3.25 5.81
N ILE A 89 -8.25 4.07 6.77
CA ILE A 89 -6.92 4.68 6.83
C ILE A 89 -6.36 4.36 8.21
N LEU A 90 -5.24 3.64 8.22
CA LEU A 90 -4.47 3.40 9.42
C LEU A 90 -3.50 4.56 9.58
N VAL A 91 -3.55 5.20 10.74
CA VAL A 91 -2.75 6.37 11.07
C VAL A 91 -1.72 5.93 12.11
N GLY A 92 -0.46 5.79 11.68
CA GLY A 92 0.64 5.56 12.61
C GLY A 92 0.95 6.84 13.39
N ALA A 93 1.15 6.70 14.69
CA ALA A 93 1.44 7.80 15.58
C ALA A 93 2.47 7.37 16.63
N GLN A 94 3.10 8.38 17.24
CA GLN A 94 4.13 8.15 18.25
C GLN A 94 3.64 7.29 19.41
N ASN A 95 2.36 7.33 19.79
CA ASN A 95 1.85 6.60 20.95
C ASN A 95 0.78 5.56 20.60
N GLY A 96 0.75 5.10 19.35
CA GLY A 96 -0.27 4.16 18.93
C GLY A 96 -0.57 4.20 17.44
N MET A 97 -1.45 3.29 17.03
CA MET A 97 -2.10 3.30 15.73
C MET A 97 -3.55 3.73 15.90
N HIS A 98 -4.05 4.58 15.01
CA HIS A 98 -5.47 4.95 14.93
C HIS A 98 -6.08 4.38 13.66
N ILE A 99 -7.36 4.02 13.71
CA ILE A 99 -8.10 3.58 12.53
C ILE A 99 -9.16 4.63 12.22
N CYS A 100 -9.09 5.20 11.03
CA CYS A 100 -10.12 6.09 10.48
C CYS A 100 -10.89 5.37 9.38
N LYS A 101 -12.18 5.69 9.24
CA LYS A 101 -13.02 5.27 8.12
C LYS A 101 -13.38 6.46 7.26
N LYS A 102 -13.25 6.29 5.95
CA LYS A 102 -13.78 7.17 4.92
C LYS A 102 -15.31 7.06 4.86
N ASN A 103 -15.97 8.21 4.97
CA ASN A 103 -17.40 8.37 4.77
C ASN A 103 -17.72 8.55 3.28
N GLN A 104 -19.01 8.44 2.93
CA GLN A 104 -19.47 8.61 1.54
C GLN A 104 -19.17 10.00 0.97
N ASP A 105 -19.11 11.03 1.82
CA ASP A 105 -18.78 12.41 1.46
C ASP A 105 -17.26 12.68 1.41
N GLY A 106 -16.43 11.65 1.60
CA GLY A 106 -14.97 11.75 1.61
C GLY A 106 -14.37 12.10 2.98
N THR A 107 -15.16 12.60 3.93
CA THR A 107 -14.69 12.92 5.28
C THR A 107 -14.28 11.67 6.06
N LEU A 108 -13.54 11.85 7.17
CA LEU A 108 -13.11 10.75 8.01
C LEU A 108 -13.90 10.67 9.32
N THR A 109 -14.04 9.46 9.84
CA THR A 109 -14.48 9.19 11.21
C THR A 109 -13.44 8.36 11.91
N LEU A 110 -12.93 8.85 13.04
CA LEU A 110 -12.04 8.10 13.92
C LEU A 110 -12.83 6.95 14.55
N MET A 111 -12.39 5.72 14.30
CA MET A 111 -13.06 4.50 14.78
C MET A 111 -12.47 4.04 16.12
N SER A 112 -11.15 3.94 16.19
CA SER A 112 -10.46 3.41 17.36
C SER A 112 -9.01 3.88 17.44
N ARG A 113 -8.42 3.54 18.59
CA ARG A 113 -7.00 3.70 18.89
C ARG A 113 -6.49 2.41 19.51
N TYR A 114 -5.37 1.92 18.99
CA TYR A 114 -4.53 0.93 19.64
C TYR A 114 -3.30 1.63 20.20
N THR A 115 -3.18 1.67 21.52
CA THR A 115 -2.05 2.32 22.20
C THR A 115 -0.90 1.32 22.35
N HIS A 116 0.29 1.74 21.95
CA HIS A 116 1.55 1.06 22.25
C HIS A 116 2.51 2.02 22.96
N ILE A 117 3.69 1.51 23.32
CA ILE A 117 4.80 2.32 23.84
C ILE A 117 5.25 3.37 22.81
N GLN A 118 5.75 4.51 23.25
CA GLN A 118 6.07 5.62 22.34
C GLN A 118 7.07 5.21 21.26
N SER A 119 6.74 5.22 19.97
CA SER A 119 7.54 4.68 18.88
C SER A 119 7.15 5.26 17.50
N CYS A 120 8.05 5.32 16.52
CA CYS A 120 7.83 6.00 15.23
C CYS A 120 7.60 5.03 14.08
N ASP A 121 6.38 4.51 13.99
CA ASP A 121 6.17 3.27 13.26
C ASP A 121 5.25 3.39 12.05
N PRO A 122 5.66 2.83 10.90
CA PRO A 122 4.71 2.47 9.87
C PRO A 122 3.71 1.42 10.36
N VAL A 123 2.57 1.41 9.66
CA VAL A 123 1.55 0.38 9.79
C VAL A 123 1.08 -0.05 8.40
N VAL A 124 0.87 -1.34 8.20
CA VAL A 124 0.26 -1.89 6.98
C VAL A 124 -0.81 -2.92 7.34
N THR A 125 -1.82 -3.12 6.49
CA THR A 125 -2.92 -4.05 6.78
C THR A 125 -3.59 -4.63 5.54
N ASP A 126 -4.12 -5.86 5.67
CA ASP A 126 -5.06 -6.45 4.71
C ASP A 126 -6.54 -6.28 5.09
N GLY A 127 -6.83 -5.38 6.03
CA GLY A 127 -8.17 -5.10 6.54
C GLY A 127 -8.62 -5.98 7.70
N SER A 128 -7.96 -7.12 7.94
CA SER A 128 -8.26 -8.01 9.07
C SER A 128 -7.10 -8.13 10.05
N ILE A 129 -5.86 -8.05 9.54
CA ILE A 129 -4.63 -8.10 10.31
C ILE A 129 -3.82 -6.85 10.01
N ALA A 130 -3.37 -6.15 11.05
CA ALA A 130 -2.41 -5.04 10.94
C ALA A 130 -1.03 -5.47 11.44
N TYR A 131 -0.01 -4.92 10.81
CA TYR A 131 1.40 -5.08 11.18
C TYR A 131 1.94 -3.70 11.52
N VAL A 132 2.51 -3.58 12.71
CA VAL A 132 3.04 -2.33 13.25
C VAL A 132 4.47 -2.63 13.70
N THR A 133 5.46 -1.91 13.19
CA THR A 133 6.79 -1.98 13.80
C THR A 133 6.78 -1.21 15.11
N LEU A 134 7.75 -1.41 15.99
CA LEU A 134 8.08 -0.53 17.10
C LEU A 134 9.60 -0.37 17.06
N SER A 135 10.09 0.86 17.00
CA SER A 135 11.48 1.23 16.84
C SER A 135 11.95 2.17 17.94
N SER A 136 13.14 1.93 18.49
CA SER A 136 13.75 2.76 19.54
C SER A 136 14.12 4.17 19.10
N GLY A 137 14.02 4.48 17.81
CA GLY A 137 14.35 5.79 17.22
C GLY A 137 13.56 6.98 17.78
N CYS A 138 12.51 6.74 18.58
CA CYS A 138 11.64 7.78 19.14
C CYS A 138 11.51 7.75 20.67
N GLY A 139 12.60 7.40 21.35
CA GLY A 139 12.75 7.57 22.79
C GLY A 139 12.31 6.36 23.63
N ASN A 140 12.05 5.21 23.00
CA ASN A 140 11.86 3.93 23.67
C ASN A 140 13.10 3.03 23.50
N GLU A 141 13.14 1.89 24.19
CA GLU A 141 14.21 0.88 24.05
C GLU A 141 13.74 -0.42 23.37
N SER A 142 12.55 -0.44 22.77
CA SER A 142 11.96 -1.63 22.16
C SER A 142 12.09 -1.62 20.63
N ASN A 143 12.57 -2.73 20.09
CA ASN A 143 12.59 -3.00 18.67
C ASN A 143 11.81 -4.29 18.39
N GLN A 144 10.63 -4.17 17.79
CA GLN A 144 9.77 -5.33 17.53
C GLN A 144 8.80 -5.09 16.37
N LEU A 145 8.21 -6.17 15.88
CA LEU A 145 7.02 -6.15 15.03
C LEU A 145 5.85 -6.66 15.86
N GLU A 146 4.75 -5.90 15.94
CA GLU A 146 3.47 -6.37 16.46
C GLU A 146 2.53 -6.78 15.32
N VAL A 147 1.87 -7.93 15.52
CA VAL A 147 0.80 -8.43 14.66
C VAL A 147 -0.53 -8.28 15.41
N LEU A 148 -1.46 -7.55 14.83
CA LEU A 148 -2.73 -7.18 15.46
C LEU A 148 -3.91 -7.74 14.67
N ASN A 149 -4.91 -8.31 15.34
CA ASN A 149 -6.23 -8.54 14.79
C ASN A 149 -7.01 -7.23 14.80
N ILE A 150 -7.49 -6.81 13.63
CA ILE A 150 -8.34 -5.63 13.44
C ILE A 150 -9.67 -5.96 12.75
N THR A 151 -10.09 -7.23 12.76
CA THR A 151 -11.38 -7.67 12.19
C THR A 151 -12.56 -6.88 12.77
N ASP A 152 -12.49 -6.57 14.07
CA ASP A 152 -13.27 -5.49 14.66
C ASP A 152 -12.40 -4.22 14.70
N PRO A 153 -12.59 -3.27 13.77
CA PRO A 153 -11.80 -2.05 13.73
C PRO A 153 -12.06 -1.14 14.94
N TYR A 154 -13.09 -1.38 15.75
CA TYR A 154 -13.33 -0.64 16.99
C TYR A 154 -12.53 -1.20 18.17
N ASN A 155 -12.02 -2.43 18.07
CA ASN A 155 -11.32 -3.11 19.15
C ASN A 155 -10.12 -3.94 18.68
N PRO A 156 -9.02 -3.30 18.23
CA PRO A 156 -7.80 -4.00 17.82
C PRO A 156 -7.17 -4.83 18.96
N GLN A 157 -6.69 -6.04 18.65
CA GLN A 157 -6.09 -6.96 19.63
C GLN A 157 -4.74 -7.50 19.16
N ARG A 158 -3.72 -7.47 20.03
CA ARG A 158 -2.41 -8.04 19.71
C ARG A 158 -2.44 -9.56 19.68
N ILE A 159 -2.03 -10.14 18.56
CA ILE A 159 -1.87 -11.58 18.35
C ILE A 159 -0.47 -12.02 18.77
N LYS A 160 0.56 -11.34 18.27
CA LYS A 160 1.96 -11.75 18.43
C LYS A 160 2.90 -10.55 18.38
N SER A 161 4.09 -10.74 18.93
CA SER A 161 5.23 -9.82 18.78
C SER A 161 6.49 -10.60 18.42
N TYR A 162 7.33 -10.01 17.57
CA TYR A 162 8.61 -10.55 17.10
C TYR A 162 9.71 -9.52 17.36
N ALA A 163 10.83 -9.93 17.94
CA ALA A 163 11.96 -9.03 18.14
C ALA A 163 12.57 -8.61 16.79
N MET A 164 12.96 -7.35 16.69
CA MET A 164 13.55 -6.73 15.50
C MET A 164 14.80 -5.93 15.91
N ASN A 165 15.51 -5.37 14.93
CA ASN A 165 16.70 -4.55 15.10
C ASN A 165 16.55 -3.19 14.39
N HIS A 166 15.82 -2.28 15.03
CA HIS A 166 15.47 -0.95 14.51
C HIS A 166 14.60 -1.01 13.25
N PRO A 167 13.42 -1.64 13.32
CA PRO A 167 12.53 -1.72 12.16
C PRO A 167 12.03 -0.33 11.74
N LYS A 168 11.83 -0.12 10.44
CA LYS A 168 11.50 1.19 9.86
C LYS A 168 10.42 1.18 8.80
N GLY A 169 10.35 0.12 7.99
CA GLY A 169 9.50 0.08 6.80
C GLY A 169 8.75 -1.24 6.72
N LEU A 170 7.53 -1.19 6.21
CA LEU A 170 6.64 -2.35 6.07
C LEU A 170 6.01 -2.38 4.68
N GLY A 171 5.79 -3.57 4.15
CA GLY A 171 5.03 -3.77 2.92
C GLY A 171 4.29 -5.09 2.99
N ILE A 172 3.13 -5.18 2.36
CA ILE A 172 2.42 -6.44 2.19
C ILE A 172 1.98 -6.60 0.75
N ASP A 173 2.07 -7.83 0.25
CA ASP A 173 1.43 -8.23 -1.00
C ASP A 173 1.02 -9.70 -0.89
N GLY A 174 -0.29 -9.93 -0.94
CA GLY A 174 -0.88 -11.24 -0.66
C GLY A 174 -0.37 -11.86 0.65
N LYS A 175 0.37 -12.96 0.52
CA LYS A 175 0.93 -13.75 1.63
C LYS A 175 2.31 -13.29 2.09
N LEU A 176 2.90 -12.29 1.44
CA LEU A 176 4.22 -11.78 1.79
C LEU A 176 4.10 -10.56 2.69
N LEU A 177 4.95 -10.52 3.70
CA LEU A 177 5.24 -9.36 4.54
C LEU A 177 6.70 -8.99 4.36
N PHE A 178 6.95 -7.77 3.91
CA PHE A 178 8.27 -7.18 3.74
C PHE A 178 8.55 -6.26 4.93
N ILE A 179 9.72 -6.42 5.54
CA ILE A 179 10.12 -5.65 6.72
C ILE A 179 11.52 -5.08 6.48
N CYS A 180 11.64 -3.76 6.51
CA CYS A 180 12.92 -3.07 6.56
C CYS A 180 13.38 -3.00 8.01
N ASP A 181 14.31 -3.86 8.39
CA ASP A 181 14.88 -3.95 9.74
C ASP A 181 16.17 -3.12 9.88
N SER A 182 16.13 -1.89 9.35
CA SER A 182 17.26 -0.94 9.22
C SER A 182 18.58 -1.63 8.86
N ASP A 183 19.47 -1.76 9.85
CA ASP A 183 20.85 -2.22 9.67
C ASP A 183 20.95 -3.74 9.54
N ASP A 184 19.88 -4.46 9.88
CA ASP A 184 19.71 -5.88 9.61
C ASP A 184 19.02 -6.13 8.25
N GLY A 185 18.85 -5.07 7.45
CA GLY A 185 18.43 -5.14 6.05
C GLY A 185 16.96 -5.50 5.83
N LEU A 186 16.70 -6.23 4.75
CA LEU A 186 15.34 -6.60 4.33
C LEU A 186 15.03 -8.03 4.77
N LYS A 187 13.94 -8.20 5.52
CA LYS A 187 13.37 -9.51 5.88
C LYS A 187 12.04 -9.72 5.18
N ILE A 188 11.80 -10.93 4.68
CA ILE A 188 10.56 -11.29 4.00
C ILE A 188 9.95 -12.50 4.70
N PHE A 189 8.68 -12.39 5.09
CA PHE A 189 7.96 -13.42 5.81
C PHE A 189 6.72 -13.89 5.04
N ASP A 190 6.41 -15.18 5.14
CA ASP A 190 5.07 -15.69 4.90
C ASP A 190 4.17 -15.32 6.10
N ARG A 191 3.06 -14.64 5.80
CA ARG A 191 2.06 -14.16 6.76
C ARG A 191 0.72 -14.91 6.68
N THR A 192 0.69 -16.09 6.06
CA THR A 192 -0.54 -16.92 5.93
C THR A 192 -1.15 -17.28 7.28
N VAL A 193 -0.33 -17.46 8.33
CA VAL A 193 -0.78 -17.74 9.70
C VAL A 193 -0.34 -16.58 10.61
N PRO A 194 -1.24 -15.65 10.98
CA PRO A 194 -0.90 -14.44 11.75
C PRO A 194 -0.20 -14.72 13.09
N GLU A 195 -0.50 -15.85 13.73
CA GLU A 195 0.11 -16.29 14.98
C GLU A 195 1.56 -16.77 14.83
N LYS A 196 1.96 -17.11 13.59
CA LYS A 196 3.24 -17.74 13.26
C LYS A 196 3.73 -17.32 11.88
N LEU A 197 4.39 -16.18 11.81
CA LEU A 197 5.13 -15.74 10.63
C LEU A 197 6.32 -16.67 10.38
N VAL A 198 6.60 -16.96 9.12
CA VAL A 198 7.74 -17.78 8.69
C VAL A 198 8.67 -16.94 7.85
N GLN A 199 9.91 -16.72 8.31
CA GLN A 199 10.90 -15.98 7.52
C GLN A 199 11.29 -16.81 6.30
N LEU A 200 11.10 -16.25 5.11
CA LEU A 200 11.46 -16.86 3.83
C LEU A 200 12.84 -16.40 3.38
N TYR A 201 13.11 -15.08 3.48
CA TYR A 201 14.35 -14.46 3.03
C TYR A 201 14.85 -13.43 4.02
N HIS A 202 16.16 -13.22 4.00
CA HIS A 202 16.86 -12.18 4.72
C HIS A 202 18.03 -11.69 3.86
N PHE A 203 17.96 -10.42 3.44
CA PHE A 203 19.00 -9.73 2.68
C PHE A 203 19.63 -8.68 3.60
N ASP A 204 20.80 -8.97 4.15
CA ASP A 204 21.44 -8.26 5.27
C ASP A 204 22.63 -7.36 4.86
N TYR A 205 22.87 -7.21 3.56
CA TYR A 205 24.04 -6.52 3.01
C TYR A 205 23.80 -5.02 2.72
N PHE A 206 22.68 -4.46 3.15
CA PHE A 206 22.36 -3.03 3.00
C PHE A 206 21.39 -2.56 4.08
N THR A 207 21.38 -1.25 4.34
CA THR A 207 20.38 -0.64 5.22
C THR A 207 19.05 -0.45 4.48
N ALA A 208 17.97 -1.07 4.98
CA ALA A 208 16.63 -0.94 4.43
C ALA A 208 15.82 0.11 5.22
N ILE A 209 15.16 1.04 4.53
CA ILE A 209 14.42 2.15 5.17
C ILE A 209 12.92 2.01 4.96
N ASP A 210 12.48 1.86 3.71
CA ASP A 210 11.07 1.69 3.36
C ASP A 210 10.95 0.75 2.15
N VAL A 211 9.76 0.21 1.94
CA VAL A 211 9.47 -0.76 0.87
C VAL A 211 8.17 -0.42 0.17
N ILE A 212 8.13 -0.65 -1.14
CA ILE A 212 6.93 -0.50 -1.97
C ILE A 212 6.81 -1.77 -2.81
N PRO A 213 5.98 -2.75 -2.40
CA PRO A 213 5.65 -3.89 -3.24
C PRO A 213 4.62 -3.50 -4.31
N PHE A 214 4.90 -3.82 -5.57
CA PHE A 214 3.98 -3.60 -6.69
C PHE A 214 4.13 -4.68 -7.76
N ASN A 215 3.10 -5.51 -7.96
CA ASN A 215 3.00 -6.47 -9.06
C ASN A 215 4.24 -7.36 -9.25
N GLY A 216 4.82 -7.87 -8.16
CA GLY A 216 6.01 -8.72 -8.20
C GLY A 216 7.33 -7.97 -8.30
N LEU A 217 7.33 -6.63 -8.29
CA LEU A 217 8.51 -5.77 -8.17
C LEU A 217 8.49 -5.05 -6.82
N LEU A 218 9.51 -5.29 -6.00
CA LEU A 218 9.67 -4.63 -4.71
C LEU A 218 10.73 -3.54 -4.85
N LEU A 219 10.32 -2.29 -4.65
CA LEU A 219 11.26 -1.18 -4.48
C LEU A 219 11.63 -1.08 -3.01
N VAL A 220 12.93 -1.05 -2.71
CA VAL A 220 13.47 -0.94 -1.35
C VAL A 220 14.29 0.33 -1.26
N MET A 221 13.83 1.29 -0.48
CA MET A 221 14.57 2.51 -0.21
C MET A 221 15.74 2.21 0.73
N THR A 222 16.92 2.68 0.36
CA THR A 222 18.13 2.58 1.18
C THR A 222 18.55 3.98 1.66
N GLY A 223 19.56 4.06 2.54
CA GLY A 223 20.06 5.35 3.02
C GLY A 223 20.66 6.26 1.96
N ASN A 224 21.02 5.72 0.80
CA ASN A 224 21.74 6.42 -0.27
C ASN A 224 21.19 6.10 -1.65
N GLY A 225 20.00 5.51 -1.77
CA GLY A 225 19.52 5.02 -3.05
C GLY A 225 18.25 4.18 -2.93
N PHE A 226 18.09 3.27 -3.88
CA PHE A 226 17.10 2.22 -3.83
C PHE A 226 17.62 0.93 -4.47
N ARG A 227 17.02 -0.19 -4.08
CA ARG A 227 17.21 -1.50 -4.69
C ARG A 227 15.88 -2.01 -5.21
N GLU A 228 15.92 -2.82 -6.25
CA GLU A 228 14.75 -3.46 -6.84
C GLU A 228 14.87 -4.97 -6.66
N PHE A 229 13.81 -5.64 -6.23
CA PHE A 229 13.74 -7.09 -6.11
C PHE A 229 12.58 -7.63 -6.93
N ASN A 230 12.78 -8.79 -7.56
CA ASN A 230 11.70 -9.59 -8.11
C ASN A 230 11.16 -10.48 -6.99
N TYR A 231 9.86 -10.38 -6.73
CA TYR A 231 9.13 -11.27 -5.83
C TYR A 231 7.92 -11.94 -6.50
N SER A 232 7.83 -11.88 -7.83
CA SER A 232 6.72 -12.50 -8.60
C SER A 232 6.59 -14.02 -8.36
N ASP A 233 7.67 -14.66 -7.94
CA ASP A 233 7.69 -16.03 -7.42
C ASP A 233 8.23 -16.02 -5.98
N ALA A 234 7.39 -16.40 -5.02
CA ALA A 234 7.74 -16.43 -3.61
C ALA A 234 8.81 -17.48 -3.26
N GLU A 235 9.06 -18.45 -4.13
CA GLU A 235 10.13 -19.45 -3.97
C GLU A 235 11.47 -18.98 -4.59
N ASN A 236 11.46 -17.87 -5.35
CA ASN A 236 12.63 -17.35 -6.05
C ASN A 236 12.73 -15.82 -5.99
N ILE A 237 12.65 -15.26 -4.78
CA ILE A 237 12.85 -13.82 -4.57
C ILE A 237 14.34 -13.47 -4.71
N HIS A 238 14.66 -12.48 -5.55
CA HIS A 238 16.05 -12.05 -5.79
C HIS A 238 16.15 -10.57 -6.18
N GLU A 239 17.31 -9.96 -5.91
CA GLU A 239 17.61 -8.59 -6.34
C GLU A 239 17.75 -8.52 -7.87
N LEU A 240 17.19 -7.46 -8.45
CA LEU A 240 17.26 -7.13 -9.87
C LEU A 240 18.31 -6.05 -10.14
N SER A 241 18.31 -4.99 -9.33
CA SER A 241 19.14 -3.82 -9.56
C SER A 241 19.36 -3.00 -8.28
N GLU A 242 20.40 -2.17 -8.31
CA GLU A 242 20.69 -1.14 -7.31
C GLU A 242 20.92 0.20 -8.01
N PHE A 243 20.39 1.25 -7.42
CA PHE A 243 20.66 2.63 -7.79
C PHE A 243 21.11 3.43 -6.59
N THR A 244 22.21 4.18 -6.73
CA THR A 244 22.74 5.06 -5.68
C THR A 244 22.61 6.52 -6.10
N PHE A 245 22.11 7.36 -5.20
CA PHE A 245 22.09 8.82 -5.35
C PHE A 245 23.53 9.36 -5.39
N LYS A 246 23.76 10.37 -6.24
CA LYS A 246 25.06 11.05 -6.38
C LYS A 246 25.16 12.27 -5.47
#